data_AF-A0A7Z9GEK7-F1
#
_entry.id   AF-A0A7Z9GEK7-F1
#
_cell.length_a   1.000
_cell.length_b   1.000
_cell.length_c   1.000
_cell.angle_alpha   90.00
_cell.angle_beta   90.00
_cell.angle_gamma   90.00
#
_symmetry.space_group_name_H-M   'P 1'
#
loop_
_entity.id
_entity.type
_entity.pdbx_description
1 polymer ?
#
loop_
_entity_poly.entity_id
_entity_poly.type
_entity_poly.pdbx_seq_one_letter_code
_entity_poly.pdbx_strand_id
1 'polypeptide(L)' 'MLNFYFGMELIEGWTVNRRGYNFDEMAEDTEKRLDVMSCFKVGWMLPLYKKISDEFYYH' A
#
# COMPACT_ATOMS: atom_id res chain seq x y z
N MET A 1 -2.35 -11.98 -24.35
CA MET A 1 -2.26 -12.50 -22.98
C MET A 1 -2.60 -11.35 -22.05
N LEU A 2 -3.74 -11.39 -21.36
CA LEU A 2 -4.14 -10.35 -20.41
C LEU A 2 -3.52 -10.70 -19.06
N ASN A 3 -2.61 -9.87 -18.57
CA ASN A 3 -1.97 -10.05 -17.28
C ASN A 3 -2.72 -9.23 -16.25
N PHE A 4 -3.31 -9.88 -15.25
CA PHE A 4 -4.05 -9.23 -14.16
C PHE A 4 -3.39 -9.58 -12.83
N TYR A 5 -3.50 -8.70 -11.84
CA TYR A 5 -3.13 -9.00 -10.46
C TYR A 5 -4.29 -8.71 -9.52
N PHE A 6 -4.38 -9.54 -8.49
CA PHE A 6 -5.29 -9.42 -7.37
C PHE A 6 -4.49 -9.69 -6.09
N GLY A 7 -4.74 -8.92 -5.04
CA GLY A 7 -4.09 -9.11 -3.74
C GLY A 7 -4.80 -8.38 -2.62
N MET A 8 -4.39 -8.67 -1.41
CA MET A 8 -4.83 -8.01 -0.19
C MET A 8 -3.61 -7.48 0.54
N GLU A 9 -3.73 -6.29 1.12
CA GLU A 9 -2.73 -5.67 1.96
C GLU A 9 -3.30 -5.51 3.36
N LEU A 10 -2.50 -5.90 4.36
CA LEU A 10 -2.81 -5.76 5.77
C LEU A 10 -1.64 -5.01 6.42
N ILE A 11 -1.97 -3.92 7.11
CA ILE A 11 -1.01 -3.08 7.83
C ILE A 11 -1.50 -3.00 9.27
N GLU A 12 -0.62 -3.36 10.19
CA GLU A 12 -0.87 -3.33 11.62
C GLU A 12 0.10 -2.36 12.29
N GLY A 13 -0.42 -1.52 13.17
CA GLY A 13 0.31 -0.54 13.95
C GLY A 13 0.01 -0.69 15.43
N TRP A 14 1.05 -0.90 16.24
CA TRP A 14 0.94 -0.76 17.69
C TRP A 14 1.26 0.67 18.06
N THR A 15 0.27 1.40 18.56
CA THR A 15 0.40 2.82 18.90
C THR A 15 0.17 3.04 20.40
N VAL A 16 0.76 4.12 20.91
CA VAL A 16 0.59 4.57 22.30
C VAL A 16 0.56 6.08 22.30
N ASN A 17 -0.18 6.67 23.24
CA ASN A 17 -0.15 8.10 23.45
C ASN A 17 1.28 8.53 23.84
N ARG A 18 1.84 9.52 23.13
CA ARG A 18 3.20 10.03 23.37
C ARG A 18 3.21 11.26 24.27
N ARG A 19 2.03 11.79 24.60
CA ARG A 19 1.88 12.91 25.52
C ARG A 19 1.99 12.39 26.94
N GLY A 20 2.86 12.99 27.74
CA GLY A 20 3.00 12.61 29.15
C GLY A 20 1.74 12.90 29.96
N TYR A 21 1.03 14.00 29.67
CA TYR A 21 -0.17 14.40 30.41
C TYR A 21 -1.21 15.05 29.50
N ASN A 22 -2.46 14.62 29.59
CA ASN A 22 -3.58 15.19 28.86
C ASN A 22 -4.27 16.27 29.71
N PHE A 23 -4.19 17.53 29.27
CA PHE A 23 -4.76 18.67 30.01
C PHE A 23 -6.29 18.68 30.01
N ASP A 24 -6.93 18.18 28.95
CA ASP A 24 -8.40 18.15 28.85
C ASP A 24 -9.02 17.15 29.83
N GLU A 25 -8.35 16.02 30.05
CA GLU A 25 -8.80 14.95 30.95
C GLU A 25 -8.15 15.03 32.34
N MET A 26 -7.20 15.96 32.53
CA MET A 26 -6.36 16.09 33.72
C MET A 26 -5.71 14.76 34.15
N ALA A 27 -5.34 13.92 33.18
CA ALA A 27 -4.82 12.57 33.42
C ALA A 27 -3.75 12.17 32.40
N GLU A 28 -2.93 11.19 32.75
CA GLU A 28 -2.00 10.55 31.81
C GLU A 28 -2.74 9.45 31.03
N ASP A 29 -2.65 9.48 29.70
CA ASP A 29 -3.17 8.42 28.84
C ASP A 29 -2.02 7.44 28.54
N THR A 30 -2.12 6.22 29.07
CA THR A 30 -1.12 5.15 28.89
C THR A 30 -1.66 4.00 28.04
N GLU A 31 -2.82 4.20 27.39
CA GLU A 31 -3.48 3.17 26.62
C GLU A 31 -2.66 2.78 25.38
N LYS A 32 -2.59 1.46 25.14
CA LYS A 32 -2.01 0.90 23.92
C LYS A 32 -3.13 0.62 22.95
N ARG A 33 -2.99 1.10 21.72
CA ARG A 33 -3.97 0.94 20.66
C ARG A 33 -3.40 0.05 19.56
N LEU A 34 -4.29 -0.74 18.95
CA LEU A 34 -3.99 -1.58 17.79
C LEU A 34 -4.73 -1.00 16.59
N ASP A 35 -3.97 -0.40 15.69
CA ASP A 35 -4.49 0.17 14.45
C ASP A 35 -4.31 -0.85 13.32
N VAL A 36 -5.42 -1.35 12.77
CA VAL A 36 -5.40 -2.31 11.65
C VAL A 36 -6.01 -1.66 10.43
N MET A 37 -5.27 -1.67 9.33
CA MET A 37 -5.70 -1.17 8.03
C MET A 37 -5.61 -2.29 6.99
N SER A 38 -6.71 -2.51 6.26
CA SER A 38 -6.77 -3.51 5.20
C SER A 38 -7.19 -2.88 3.87
N CYS A 39 -6.66 -3.42 2.77
CA CYS A 39 -6.95 -2.93 1.43
C CYS A 39 -6.96 -4.06 0.39
N PHE A 40 -7.87 -3.99 -0.58
CA PHE A 40 -7.88 -4.86 -1.74
C PHE A 40 -7.18 -4.18 -2.91
N LYS A 41 -6.29 -4.91 -3.58
CA LYS A 41 -5.54 -4.45 -4.75
C LYS A 41 -5.98 -5.25 -5.97
N VAL A 42 -6.48 -4.56 -6.99
CA VAL A 42 -6.83 -5.14 -8.29
C VAL A 42 -6.21 -4.28 -9.37
N GLY A 43 -5.60 -4.89 -10.39
CA GLY A 43 -5.10 -4.11 -11.51
C GLY A 43 -4.69 -4.94 -12.72
N TRP A 44 -4.48 -4.23 -13.82
CA TRP A 44 -4.14 -4.78 -15.11
C TRP A 44 -2.69 -4.45 -15.44
N MET A 45 -1.87 -5.47 -15.68
CA MET A 45 -0.47 -5.31 -16.08
C MET A 45 -0.39 -5.08 -17.59
N LEU A 46 -0.08 -3.85 -17.98
CA LEU A 46 0.14 -3.44 -19.37
C LEU A 46 1.62 -3.61 -19.72
N PRO A 47 1.99 -4.58 -20.59
CA PRO A 47 3.37 -4.71 -21.02
C PRO A 47 3.68 -3.62 -22.06
N LEU A 48 4.52 -2.66 -21.67
CA LEU A 48 5.05 -1.64 -22.59
C LEU A 48 6.27 -2.19 -23.31
N TYR A 49 6.05 -2.94 -24.40
CA TYR A 49 7.14 -3.37 -25.27
C TYR A 49 7.58 -2.20 -26.16
N LYS A 50 8.89 -1.92 -26.18
CA LYS A 50 9.49 -1.01 -27.18
C LYS A 50 9.37 -1.69 -28.54
N LYS A 51 8.72 -1.04 -29.50
CA LYS A 51 8.63 -1.53 -30.88
C LYS A 51 10.07 -1.61 -31.42
N ILE A 52 10.62 -2.81 -31.53
CA ILE A 52 11.83 -3.03 -32.33
C ILE A 52 11.36 -2.73 -33.76
N SER A 53 11.94 -1.70 -34.37
CA SER A 53 11.74 -1.40 -35.78
C SER A 53 12.07 -2.66 -36.57
N ASP A 54 11.12 -3.18 -37.36
CA ASP A 54 11.42 -4.16 -38.39
C ASP A 54 12.46 -3.51 -39.32
N GLU A 55 13.75 -3.83 -39.11
CA GLU A 55 14.77 -3.53 -40.10
C GLU A 55 14.40 -4.33 -41.35
N PHE A 56 13.93 -3.58 -42.33
CA PHE A 56 13.41 -4.01 -43.63
C PHE A 56 14.31 -5.06 -44.30
N TYR A 57 13.71 -6.18 -44.74
CA TYR A 57 14.35 -7.09 -45.69
C TYR A 57 14.43 -6.41 -47.07
N TYR A 58 15.63 -6.15 -47.57
CA TYR A 58 15.87 -5.87 -48.99
C TYR A 58 16.23 -7.17 -49.71
N HIS A 59 15.55 -7.44 -50.83
CA HIS A 59 15.73 -8.59 -51.70
C HIS A 59 16.72 -8.30 -52.83
#